data_AF-A0A119MFG6-F1
#
_entry.id   AF-A0A119MFG6-F1
#
_cell.length_a   1.000
_cell.length_b   1.000
_cell.length_c   1.000
_cell.angle_alpha   90.00
_cell.angle_beta   90.00
_cell.angle_gamma   90.00
#
_symmetry.space_group_name_H-M   'P 1'
#
loop_
_entity.id
_entity.type
_entity.pdbx_description
1 polymer ?
#
loop_
_entity_poly.entity_id
_entity_poly.type
_entity_poly.pdbx_seq_one_letter_code
_entity_poly.pdbx_strand_id
1 'polypeptide(L)'
;QRPGRPDVLTRIIDQFNLDAPRLIGDMQAAVAAGDAVALKIAAHTLKSSSANVGAHRLSARCREIEQFARAAEVAAAADLVAGTNAEFERAQAALLAERVAG
;
A
#
# COMPACT_ATOMS: atom_id res chain seq x y z
N GLN A 1 -14.16 -1.54 32.44
CA GLN A 1 -13.61 -1.29 31.09
C GLN A 1 -14.69 -1.65 30.08
N ARG A 2 -15.00 -0.79 29.10
CA ARG A 2 -15.73 -1.20 27.89
C ARG A 2 -14.69 -1.29 26.77
N PRO A 3 -14.07 -2.45 26.53
CA PRO A 3 -12.95 -2.54 25.61
C PRO A 3 -13.50 -2.63 24.19
N GLY A 4 -13.31 -1.58 23.41
CA GLY A 4 -13.72 -1.56 22.02
C GLY A 4 -13.57 -0.18 21.41
N ARG A 5 -12.36 0.12 20.92
CA ARG A 5 -12.05 1.10 19.85
C ARG A 5 -10.54 1.37 19.65
N PRO A 6 -9.68 1.44 20.68
CA PRO A 6 -8.24 1.62 20.46
C PRO A 6 -7.58 0.39 19.82
N ASP A 7 -8.02 -0.80 20.23
CA ASP A 7 -7.42 -2.08 19.83
C ASP A 7 -7.67 -2.45 18.35
N VAL A 8 -8.83 -2.09 17.78
CA VAL A 8 -9.14 -2.39 16.37
C VAL A 8 -8.33 -1.50 15.43
N LEU A 9 -8.27 -0.19 15.69
CA LEU A 9 -7.48 0.74 14.89
C LEU A 9 -5.99 0.40 14.97
N THR A 10 -5.49 0.08 16.17
CA THR A 10 -4.10 -0.34 16.38
C THR A 10 -3.78 -1.57 15.53
N ARG A 11 -4.62 -2.62 15.60
CA ARG A 11 -4.45 -3.83 14.78
C ARG A 11 -4.48 -3.57 13.27
N ILE A 12 -5.36 -2.68 12.80
CA ILE A 12 -5.44 -2.35 11.36
C ILE A 12 -4.16 -1.63 10.90
N ILE A 13 -3.65 -0.69 11.69
CA ILE A 13 -2.38 0.00 11.39
C ILE A 13 -1.20 -0.98 11.44
N ASP A 14 -1.15 -1.87 12.43
CA ASP A 14 -0.07 -2.84 12.58
C ASP A 14 -0.07 -3.82 11.39
N GLN A 15 -1.25 -4.29 10.97
CA GLN A 15 -1.38 -5.14 9.78
C GLN A 15 -0.96 -4.40 8.50
N PHE A 16 -1.35 -3.14 8.34
CA PHE A 16 -0.91 -2.31 7.21
C PHE A 16 0.62 -2.18 7.17
N ASN A 17 1.26 -1.90 8.30
CA ASN A 17 2.71 -1.77 8.42
C ASN A 17 3.44 -3.10 8.13
N LEU A 18 2.83 -4.24 8.47
CA LEU A 18 3.35 -5.57 8.17
C LEU A 18 3.23 -5.92 6.69
N ASP A 19 2.08 -5.66 6.08
CA ASP A 19 1.79 -6.08 4.71
C ASP A 19 2.46 -5.20 3.65
N ALA A 20 2.52 -3.89 3.89
CA ALA A 20 2.94 -2.93 2.87
C ALA A 20 4.36 -3.17 2.33
N PRO A 21 5.41 -3.41 3.15
CA PRO A 21 6.75 -3.70 2.64
C PRO A 21 6.79 -4.94 1.74
N ARG A 22 6.09 -6.00 2.15
CA ARG A 22 6.01 -7.25 1.37
C ARG A 22 5.31 -7.00 0.03
N LEU A 23 4.17 -6.32 0.03
CA LEU A 23 3.41 -6.03 -1.19
C LEU A 23 4.16 -5.07 -2.13
N ILE A 24 4.94 -4.12 -1.60
CA ILE A 24 5.83 -3.27 -2.41
C ILE A 24 6.92 -4.11 -3.07
N GLY A 25 7.54 -5.03 -2.33
CA GLY A 25 8.50 -5.99 -2.89
C GLY A 25 7.89 -6.88 -3.98
N ASP A 26 6.67 -7.38 -3.74
CA ASP A 26 5.94 -8.19 -4.73
C ASP A 26 5.66 -7.38 -6.01
N MET A 27 5.30 -6.10 -5.92
CA MET A 27 5.14 -5.24 -7.09
C MET A 27 6.45 -5.01 -7.85
N GLN A 28 7.57 -4.81 -7.13
CA GLN A 28 8.89 -4.65 -7.76
C GLN A 28 9.31 -5.92 -8.50
N ALA A 29 9.11 -7.08 -7.89
CA ALA A 29 9.38 -8.37 -8.51
C ALA A 29 8.49 -8.62 -9.73
N ALA A 30 7.19 -8.28 -9.63
CA ALA A 30 6.26 -8.39 -10.75
C ALA A 30 6.65 -7.49 -11.93
N VAL A 31 7.10 -6.26 -11.66
CA VAL A 31 7.64 -5.37 -12.71
C VAL A 31 8.88 -6.00 -13.37
N ALA A 32 9.84 -6.50 -12.59
CA ALA A 32 11.05 -7.13 -13.11
C ALA A 32 10.76 -8.38 -13.95
N ALA A 33 9.73 -9.14 -13.59
CA ALA A 33 9.30 -10.34 -14.30
C ALA A 33 8.34 -10.07 -15.47
N GLY A 34 7.85 -8.84 -15.64
CA GLY A 34 6.80 -8.52 -16.61
C GLY A 34 5.43 -9.15 -16.28
N ASP A 35 5.20 -9.52 -15.01
CA ASP A 35 4.01 -10.23 -14.56
C ASP A 35 2.87 -9.26 -14.21
N ALA A 36 2.00 -9.00 -15.19
CA ALA A 36 0.84 -8.13 -15.03
C ALA A 36 -0.17 -8.65 -13.98
N VAL A 37 -0.29 -9.97 -13.83
CA VAL A 37 -1.26 -10.56 -12.89
C VAL A 37 -0.77 -10.38 -11.46
N ALA A 38 0.49 -10.70 -11.19
CA ALA A 38 1.11 -10.49 -9.89
C ALA A 38 1.11 -9.00 -9.51
N LEU A 39 1.45 -8.11 -10.45
CA LEU A 39 1.44 -6.67 -10.23
C LEU A 39 0.03 -6.18 -9.84
N LYS A 40 -1.01 -6.64 -10.56
CA LYS A 40 -2.41 -6.29 -10.26
C LYS A 40 -2.80 -6.74 -8.85
N ILE A 41 -2.48 -7.97 -8.46
CA ILE A 41 -2.87 -8.53 -7.16
C ILE A 41 -2.20 -7.77 -6.01
N ALA A 42 -0.89 -7.53 -6.12
CA ALA A 42 -0.15 -6.79 -5.09
C ALA A 42 -0.66 -5.35 -4.96
N ALA A 43 -0.82 -4.64 -6.09
CA ALA A 43 -1.33 -3.27 -6.11
C ALA A 43 -2.76 -3.18 -5.56
N HIS A 44 -3.66 -4.09 -5.96
CA HIS A 44 -5.04 -4.12 -5.47
C HIS A 44 -5.11 -4.33 -3.96
N THR A 45 -4.28 -5.24 -3.43
CA THR A 45 -4.24 -5.56 -2.00
C THR A 45 -3.74 -4.38 -1.19
N LEU A 46 -2.62 -3.77 -1.61
CA LEU A 46 -2.06 -2.61 -0.93
C LEU A 46 -2.96 -1.38 -1.02
N LYS A 47 -3.68 -1.19 -2.14
CA LYS A 47 -4.67 -0.12 -2.30
C LYS A 47 -5.74 -0.16 -1.21
N SER A 48 -6.34 -1.34 -1.00
CA SER A 48 -7.41 -1.53 -0.01
C SER A 48 -6.88 -1.37 1.42
N SER A 49 -5.71 -1.96 1.71
CA SER A 49 -5.05 -1.81 3.02
C SER A 49 -4.73 -0.34 3.33
N SER A 50 -4.19 0.39 2.36
CA SER A 50 -3.91 1.83 2.47
C SER A 50 -5.17 2.66 2.69
N ALA A 51 -6.28 2.34 2.03
CA ALA A 51 -7.54 3.05 2.21
C ALA A 51 -8.10 2.86 3.64
N ASN A 52 -7.97 1.66 4.21
CA ASN A 52 -8.47 1.35 5.57
C ASN A 52 -7.77 2.15 6.67
N VAL A 53 -6.51 2.56 6.46
CA VAL A 53 -5.76 3.41 7.40
C VAL A 53 -5.77 4.90 7.02
N GLY A 54 -6.51 5.31 5.98
CA GLY A 54 -6.53 6.70 5.52
C GLY A 54 -5.28 7.15 4.76
N ALA A 55 -4.41 6.22 4.34
CA ALA A 55 -3.24 6.50 3.50
C ALA A 55 -3.64 6.75 2.03
N HIS A 56 -4.45 7.78 1.79
CA HIS A 56 -5.11 8.04 0.50
C HIS A 56 -4.13 8.23 -0.67
N ARG A 57 -2.97 8.87 -0.44
CA ARG A 57 -1.95 9.06 -1.50
C ARG A 57 -1.34 7.74 -1.96
N LEU A 58 -1.03 6.84 -1.02
CA LEU A 58 -0.54 5.50 -1.31
C LEU A 58 -1.62 4.67 -2.02
N SER A 59 -2.87 4.76 -1.55
CA SER A 59 -4.01 4.09 -2.18
C SER A 59 -4.22 4.55 -3.63
N ALA A 60 -4.15 5.86 -3.90
CA ALA A 60 -4.26 6.42 -5.26
C ALA A 60 -3.14 5.93 -6.18
N ARG A 61 -1.89 5.93 -5.71
CA ARG A 61 -0.75 5.39 -6.48
C ARG A 61 -0.94 3.91 -6.79
N CYS A 62 -1.38 3.09 -5.83
CA CYS A 62 -1.67 1.68 -6.08
C CYS A 62 -2.80 1.48 -7.11
N ARG A 63 -3.79 2.38 -7.12
CA ARG A 63 -4.86 2.37 -8.13
C ARG A 63 -4.32 2.69 -9.54
N GLU A 64 -3.34 3.57 -9.68
CA GLU A 64 -2.69 3.85 -10.97
C GLU A 64 -1.89 2.63 -11.45
N ILE A 65 -1.08 2.03 -10.55
CA ILE A 65 -0.34 0.78 -10.84
C ILE A 65 -1.29 -0.35 -11.25
N GLU A 66 -2.41 -0.53 -10.53
CA GLU A 66 -3.43 -1.54 -10.85
C GLU A 66 -4.04 -1.32 -12.26
N GLN A 67 -4.16 -0.07 -12.72
CA GLN A 67 -4.67 0.25 -14.06
C GLN A 67 -3.67 -0.17 -15.15
N PHE A 68 -2.39 0.17 -15.00
CA PHE A 68 -1.35 -0.28 -15.93
C PHE A 68 -1.24 -1.80 -15.98
N ALA A 69 -1.33 -2.47 -14.82
CA ALA A 69 -1.34 -3.92 -14.75
C ALA A 69 -2.54 -4.53 -15.49
N ARG A 70 -3.74 -3.93 -15.38
CA ARG A 70 -4.93 -4.38 -16.12
C ARG A 70 -4.81 -4.18 -17.62
N ALA A 71 -4.08 -3.17 -18.06
CA ALA A 71 -3.77 -2.91 -19.46
C ALA A 71 -2.60 -3.76 -20.01
N ALA A 72 -2.00 -4.63 -19.17
CA ALA A 72 -0.77 -5.37 -19.47
C ALA A 72 0.44 -4.47 -19.80
N GLU A 73 0.43 -3.22 -19.33
CA GLU A 73 1.49 -2.22 -19.53
C GLU A 73 2.44 -2.18 -18.33
N VAL A 74 3.00 -3.34 -17.95
CA VAL A 74 3.82 -3.49 -16.74
C VAL A 74 5.03 -2.54 -16.71
N ALA A 75 5.69 -2.35 -17.85
CA ALA A 75 6.83 -1.46 -17.97
C ALA A 75 6.47 0.01 -17.68
N ALA A 76 5.25 0.45 -18.04
CA ALA A 76 4.79 1.81 -17.77
C ALA A 76 4.52 2.07 -16.28
N ALA A 77 4.32 1.00 -15.49
CA ALA A 77 4.14 1.10 -14.04
C ALA A 77 5.45 1.21 -13.24
N ALA A 78 6.61 1.01 -13.87
CA ALA A 78 7.89 0.86 -13.16
C ALA A 78 8.23 2.07 -12.26
N ASP A 79 8.10 3.29 -12.79
CA ASP A 79 8.39 4.51 -12.03
C ASP A 79 7.39 4.72 -10.87
N LEU A 80 6.12 4.36 -11.08
CA LEU A 80 5.10 4.41 -10.04
C LEU A 80 5.40 3.43 -8.91
N VAL A 81 5.80 2.20 -9.25
CA VAL A 81 6.20 1.18 -8.28
C VAL A 81 7.44 1.62 -7.50
N ALA A 82 8.46 2.15 -8.18
CA ALA A 82 9.67 2.68 -7.54
C ALA A 82 9.36 3.79 -6.52
N GLY A 83 8.41 4.68 -6.85
CA GLY A 83 7.96 5.74 -5.95
C GLY A 83 7.08 5.30 -4.78
N THR A 84 6.66 4.03 -4.72
CA THR A 84 5.69 3.55 -3.72
C THR A 84 6.29 3.52 -2.31
N ASN A 85 7.58 3.19 -2.17
CA ASN A 85 8.24 3.16 -0.86
C ASN A 85 8.21 4.55 -0.17
N ALA A 86 8.47 5.61 -0.93
CA ALA A 86 8.44 6.97 -0.40
C ALA A 86 7.03 7.41 0.04
N GLU A 87 5.96 6.97 -0.64
CA GLU A 87 4.58 7.22 -0.16
C GLU A 87 4.25 6.41 1.08
N PHE A 88 4.75 5.18 1.17
CA PHE A 88 4.54 4.35 2.35
C PHE A 88 5.23 4.95 3.59
N GLU A 89 6.47 5.44 3.45
CA GLU A 89 7.17 6.15 4.53
C GLU A 89 6.41 7.41 4.97
N ARG A 90 5.86 8.18 4.03
CA ARG A 90 4.99 9.33 4.34
C ARG A 90 3.74 8.91 5.11
N ALA A 91 3.11 7.81 4.71
CA ALA A 91 1.94 7.28 5.40
C ALA A 91 2.28 6.83 6.83
N GLN A 92 3.39 6.11 7.03
CA GLN A 92 3.85 5.71 8.35
C GLN A 92 4.10 6.91 9.27
N ALA A 93 4.78 7.95 8.78
CA ALA A 93 5.05 9.16 9.55
C ALA A 93 3.75 9.85 9.99
N ALA A 94 2.77 9.95 9.10
CA ALA A 94 1.46 10.52 9.42
C ALA A 94 0.69 9.68 10.44
N LEU A 95 0.65 8.35 10.27
CA LEU A 95 -0.03 7.44 11.20
C LEU A 95 0.60 7.46 12.61
N LEU A 96 1.92 7.60 12.69
CA LEU A 96 2.62 7.73 13.97
C LEU A 96 2.28 9.06 14.67
N ALA A 97 2.22 10.16 13.92
CA ALA A 97 1.86 11.47 14.48
C ALA A 97 0.44 11.45 15.08
N GLU A 98 -0.52 10.82 14.40
CA GLU A 98 -1.90 10.66 14.90
C GLU A 98 -1.97 9.77 16.15
N ARG A 99 -1.12 8.73 16.28
CA ARG A 99 -1.05 7.87 17.48
C ARG A 99 -0.48 8.59 18.71
N VAL A 100 0.36 9.61 18.52
CA VAL A 100 0.96 10.39 19.63
C VAL A 100 0.04 11.54 20.07
N ALA A 101 -0.80 12.04 19.16
CA ALA A 101 -1.72 13.14 19.41
C ALA A 101 -3.04 12.71 20.08
N GLY A 102 -3.38 11.41 20.07
CA GLY A 102 -4.59 10.83 20.67
C GLY A 102 -4.34 10.10 21.98
#